data_AF-A0A9J7IFC8-F1
#
_entry.id   AF-A0A9J7IFC8-F1
#
_cell.length_a   1.000
_cell.length_b   1.000
_cell.length_c   1.000
_cell.angle_alpha   90.00
_cell.angle_beta   90.00
_cell.angle_gamma   90.00
#
_symmetry.space_group_name_H-M   'P 1'
#
loop_
_entity.id
_entity.type
_entity.pdbx_description
1 polymer ?
#
loop_
_entity_poly.entity_id
_entity_poly.type
_entity_poly.pdbx_seq_one_letter_code
_entity_poly.pdbx_strand_id
1 'polypeptide(L)'
;MEKNMNKLEMDLANSKSSTDLIKNYMHEINTWTTILRRMDGSVDFYRGWTDYEEGFGNPPDGEFFIGLERLHQLTRAAPVVKLKIILKTWDDEERYALYDDFRIGNATEKYKIKALGECRR
;
A
#
# COMPACT_ATOMS: atom_id res chain seq x y z
N MET A 1 -32.50 1.12 11.17
CA MET A 1 -31.41 0.78 10.25
C MET A 1 -30.25 1.69 10.61
N GLU A 2 -29.25 1.17 11.35
CA GLU A 2 -28.04 1.94 11.67
C GLU A 2 -27.27 2.20 10.38
N LYS A 3 -27.00 3.48 10.11
CA LYS A 3 -26.07 3.89 9.05
C LYS A 3 -24.68 3.44 9.50
N ASN A 4 -24.07 2.49 8.80
CA ASN A 4 -22.65 2.21 8.97
C ASN A 4 -21.89 3.47 8.55
N MET A 5 -21.29 4.16 9.52
CA MET A 5 -20.44 5.31 9.25
C MET A 5 -19.17 4.86 8.54
N ASN A 6 -18.74 5.60 7.52
CA ASN A 6 -17.47 5.31 6.86
C ASN A 6 -16.29 5.72 7.76
N LYS A 7 -15.07 5.24 7.44
CA LYS A 7 -13.87 5.49 8.25
C LYS A 7 -13.62 6.98 8.50
N LEU A 8 -13.87 7.83 7.50
CA LEU A 8 -13.71 9.28 7.64
C LEU A 8 -14.71 9.86 8.66
N GLU A 9 -15.97 9.41 8.63
CA GLU A 9 -17.00 9.80 9.60
C GLU A 9 -16.71 9.28 11.01
N MET A 10 -16.17 8.06 11.14
CA MET A 10 -15.72 7.50 12.42
C MET A 10 -14.53 8.26 13.00
N ASP A 11 -13.57 8.64 12.15
CA ASP A 11 -12.43 9.45 12.56
C ASP A 11 -12.90 10.85 12.96
N LEU A 12 -13.78 11.49 12.16
CA LEU A 12 -14.42 12.77 12.45
C LEU A 12 -15.14 12.78 13.81
N ALA A 13 -15.88 11.71 14.12
CA ALA A 13 -16.61 11.58 15.38
C ALA A 13 -15.70 11.42 16.61
N ASN A 14 -14.48 10.89 16.43
CA ASN A 14 -13.53 10.63 17.52
C ASN A 14 -12.43 11.69 17.64
N SER A 15 -12.43 12.67 16.75
CA SER A 15 -11.45 13.74 16.73
C SER A 15 -11.81 14.88 17.67
N LYS A 16 -10.82 15.35 18.43
CA LYS A 16 -10.93 16.54 19.28
C LYS A 16 -10.87 17.85 18.47
N SER A 17 -10.43 17.81 17.21
CA SER A 17 -10.30 18.96 16.31
C SER A 17 -10.05 18.54 14.85
N SER A 18 -10.62 19.26 13.88
CA SER A 18 -10.34 19.07 12.44
C SER A 18 -8.84 19.09 12.11
N THR A 19 -8.03 19.80 12.89
CA THR A 19 -6.57 19.84 12.74
C THR A 19 -5.90 18.52 13.09
N ASP A 20 -6.43 17.78 14.06
CA ASP A 20 -5.83 16.52 14.54
C ASP A 20 -6.14 15.37 13.57
N LEU A 21 -7.29 15.42 12.91
CA LEU A 21 -7.62 14.53 11.79
C LEU A 21 -6.68 14.71 10.63
N ILE A 22 -6.51 15.96 10.19
CA ILE A 22 -5.62 16.27 9.08
C ILE A 22 -4.20 15.87 9.45
N LYS A 23 -3.74 16.13 10.68
CA LYS A 23 -2.41 15.70 11.14
C LYS A 23 -2.25 14.19 11.15
N ASN A 24 -3.22 13.43 11.65
CA ASN A 24 -3.14 11.97 11.68
C ASN A 24 -3.19 11.37 10.28
N TYR A 25 -4.08 11.88 9.43
CA TYR A 25 -4.19 11.45 8.04
C TYR A 25 -2.90 11.79 7.25
N MET A 26 -2.36 12.99 7.44
CA MET A 26 -1.09 13.40 6.86
C MET A 26 0.10 12.63 7.45
N HIS A 27 0.06 12.23 8.73
CA HIS A 27 1.08 11.40 9.35
C HIS A 27 1.06 9.97 8.81
N GLU A 28 -0.12 9.38 8.59
CA GLU A 28 -0.26 8.11 7.89
C GLU A 28 0.25 8.23 6.44
N ILE A 29 -0.10 9.29 5.70
CA ILE A 29 0.44 9.53 4.36
C ILE A 29 1.97 9.69 4.39
N ASN A 30 2.53 10.35 5.40
CA ASN A 30 3.97 10.58 5.54
C ASN A 30 4.74 9.35 6.06
N THR A 31 4.08 8.24 6.39
CA THR A 31 4.73 7.02 6.92
C THR A 31 4.68 5.83 5.97
N TRP A 32 3.94 5.91 4.86
CA TRP A 32 3.79 4.83 3.90
C TRP A 32 4.20 5.26 2.48
N THR A 33 5.03 4.46 1.84
CA THR A 33 5.29 4.58 0.41
C THR A 33 4.36 3.65 -0.35
N THR A 34 3.52 4.20 -1.24
CA THR A 34 2.67 3.36 -2.11
C THR A 34 3.53 2.68 -3.16
N ILE A 35 3.52 1.35 -3.18
CA ILE A 35 4.32 0.53 -4.10
C ILE A 35 3.49 -0.03 -5.28
N LEU A 36 2.19 -0.15 -5.10
CA LEU A 36 1.24 -0.65 -6.09
C LEU A 36 -0.13 -0.01 -5.82
N ARG A 37 -0.81 0.45 -6.86
CA ARG A 37 -2.16 1.00 -6.76
C ARG A 37 -3.04 0.50 -7.91
N ARG A 38 -4.23 -0.02 -7.57
CA ARG A 38 -5.33 -0.35 -8.49
C ARG A 38 -6.58 0.39 -8.06
N MET A 39 -7.33 0.94 -9.00
CA MET A 39 -8.55 1.72 -8.74
C MET A 39 -9.58 1.71 -9.88
N ASP A 40 -9.15 1.75 -11.15
CA ASP A 40 -10.03 2.02 -12.29
C ASP A 40 -9.76 1.16 -13.54
N GLY A 41 -8.72 0.33 -13.51
CA GLY A 41 -8.33 -0.52 -14.63
C GLY A 41 -7.69 0.24 -15.81
N SER A 42 -7.29 1.50 -15.65
CA SER A 42 -6.68 2.33 -16.71
C SER A 42 -5.31 1.83 -17.16
N VAL A 43 -4.63 0.99 -16.37
CA VAL A 43 -3.31 0.45 -16.70
C VAL A 43 -3.41 -1.07 -16.82
N ASP A 44 -2.86 -1.60 -17.91
CA ASP A 44 -2.70 -3.04 -18.08
C ASP A 44 -1.60 -3.58 -17.16
N PHE A 45 -1.92 -4.62 -16.39
CA PHE A 45 -1.00 -5.34 -15.51
C PHE A 45 -0.56 -6.69 -16.12
N TYR A 46 -1.08 -7.08 -17.29
CA TYR A 46 -0.60 -8.23 -18.03
C TYR A 46 0.68 -7.89 -18.79
N ARG A 47 1.80 -7.86 -18.07
CA ARG A 47 3.09 -7.34 -18.53
C ARG A 47 4.20 -8.38 -18.50
N GLY A 48 5.28 -8.10 -19.23
CA GLY A 48 6.47 -8.94 -19.27
C GLY A 48 7.38 -8.78 -18.05
N TRP A 49 8.44 -9.58 -17.98
CA TRP A 49 9.42 -9.53 -16.87
C TRP A 49 10.06 -8.15 -16.73
N THR A 50 10.55 -7.58 -17.83
CA THR A 50 11.23 -6.28 -17.84
C THR A 50 10.34 -5.17 -17.29
N ASP A 51 9.07 -5.13 -17.68
CA ASP A 51 8.11 -4.15 -17.14
C ASP A 51 7.93 -4.30 -15.62
N TYR A 52 7.84 -5.53 -15.12
CA TYR A 52 7.73 -5.76 -13.67
C TYR A 52 9.02 -5.44 -12.92
N GLU A 53 10.18 -5.65 -13.53
CA GLU A 53 11.46 -5.28 -12.96
C GLU A 53 11.62 -3.75 -12.86
N GLU A 54 11.32 -3.05 -13.94
CA GLU A 54 11.46 -1.59 -14.09
C GLU A 54 10.31 -0.78 -13.50
N GLY A 55 9.12 -1.37 -13.37
CA GLY A 55 7.88 -0.69 -12.97
C GLY A 55 7.15 -0.04 -14.14
N PHE A 56 5.86 0.23 -13.93
CA PHE A 56 4.97 0.77 -14.98
C PHE A 56 3.77 1.50 -14.38
N GLY A 57 3.05 2.24 -15.23
CA GLY A 57 1.85 3.00 -14.87
C GLY A 57 2.12 4.49 -14.63
N ASN A 58 1.20 5.15 -13.93
CA ASN A 58 1.15 6.62 -13.84
C ASN A 58 1.16 7.11 -12.38
N PRO A 59 2.29 7.01 -11.66
CA PRO A 59 2.39 7.56 -10.30
C PRO A 59 2.40 9.10 -10.29
N PRO A 60 2.01 9.76 -9.18
CA PRO A 60 1.49 9.14 -7.95
C PRO A 60 -0.03 8.91 -7.98
N ASP A 61 -0.74 9.53 -8.93
CA ASP A 61 -2.20 9.67 -8.86
C ASP A 61 -2.98 8.57 -9.59
N GLY A 62 -2.35 7.82 -10.49
CA GLY A 62 -2.98 6.74 -11.27
C GLY A 62 -2.71 5.34 -10.76
N GLU A 63 -3.05 4.33 -11.58
CA GLU A 63 -2.62 2.95 -11.35
C GLU A 63 -1.14 2.77 -11.70
N PHE A 64 -0.40 2.05 -10.86
CA PHE A 64 1.02 1.77 -11.11
C PHE A 64 1.52 0.61 -10.27
N PHE A 65 2.70 0.13 -10.66
CA PHE A 65 3.59 -0.66 -9.83
C PHE A 65 5.00 -0.06 -9.90
N ILE A 66 5.66 0.15 -8.76
CA ILE A 66 6.95 0.87 -8.71
C ILE A 66 8.14 0.11 -9.31
N GLY A 67 7.98 -1.19 -9.61
CA GLY A 67 9.03 -2.08 -10.10
C GLY A 67 9.69 -2.90 -9.00
N LEU A 68 10.04 -4.14 -9.32
CA LEU A 68 10.65 -5.09 -8.38
C LEU A 68 12.03 -4.63 -7.91
N GLU A 69 12.82 -3.97 -8.76
CA GLU A 69 14.14 -3.50 -8.36
C GLU A 69 14.05 -2.38 -7.32
N ARG A 70 13.15 -1.41 -7.52
CA ARG A 70 12.88 -0.37 -6.51
C ARG A 70 12.31 -0.95 -5.24
N LEU A 71 11.41 -1.92 -5.36
CA LEU A 71 10.83 -2.61 -4.19
C LEU A 71 11.89 -3.37 -3.39
N HIS A 72 12.84 -4.01 -4.06
CA HIS A 72 13.97 -4.68 -3.40
C HIS A 72 14.82 -3.68 -2.62
N GLN A 73 15.15 -2.55 -3.23
CA GLN A 73 15.94 -1.50 -2.57
C GLN A 73 15.22 -0.93 -1.34
N LEU A 74 13.92 -0.62 -1.45
CA LEU A 74 13.10 -0.14 -0.33
C LEU A 74 13.04 -1.17 0.81
N THR A 75 12.79 -2.43 0.47
CA THR A 75 12.73 -3.52 1.45
C THR A 75 14.10 -3.98 1.94
N ARG A 76 15.21 -3.32 1.57
CA ARG A 76 16.53 -3.56 2.18
C ARG A 76 17.04 -2.36 2.98
N ALA A 77 16.44 -1.18 2.79
CA ALA A 77 16.93 0.07 3.35
C ALA A 77 16.80 0.17 4.88
N ALA A 78 15.89 -0.57 5.50
CA ALA A 78 15.64 -0.52 6.95
C ALA A 78 15.59 -1.91 7.61
N PRO A 79 16.00 -2.06 8.89
CA PRO A 79 15.97 -3.34 9.62
C PRO A 79 14.58 -3.98 9.77
N VAL A 80 13.52 -3.17 9.78
CA VAL A 80 12.12 -3.63 9.79
C VAL A 80 11.34 -2.80 8.77
N VAL A 81 10.64 -3.48 7.85
CA VAL A 81 9.76 -2.85 6.84
C VAL A 81 8.42 -3.54 6.91
N LYS A 82 7.36 -2.76 7.08
CA LYS A 82 5.99 -3.28 7.14
C LYS A 82 5.35 -3.20 5.75
N LEU A 83 4.41 -4.09 5.47
CA LEU A 83 3.58 -4.04 4.28
C LEU A 83 2.11 -3.93 4.69
N LYS A 84 1.45 -2.86 4.23
CA LYS A 84 0.00 -2.67 4.38
C LYS A 84 -0.66 -2.88 3.03
N ILE A 85 -1.57 -3.84 2.96
CA ILE A 85 -2.44 -4.08 1.80
C ILE A 85 -3.82 -3.56 2.15
N ILE A 86 -4.35 -2.66 1.34
CA ILE A 86 -5.70 -2.10 1.51
C ILE A 86 -6.54 -2.57 0.33
N LEU A 87 -7.69 -3.16 0.60
CA LEU A 87 -8.66 -3.58 -0.39
C LEU A 87 -9.97 -2.86 -0.12
N LYS A 88 -10.54 -2.29 -1.17
CA LYS A 88 -11.83 -1.59 -1.13
C LYS A 88 -12.80 -2.31 -2.05
N THR A 89 -13.99 -2.60 -1.54
CA THR A 89 -15.09 -3.17 -2.33
C THR A 89 -15.83 -2.07 -3.10
N TRP A 90 -16.70 -2.47 -4.02
CA TRP A 90 -17.55 -1.55 -4.78
C TRP A 90 -18.58 -0.82 -3.90
N ASP A 91 -18.92 -1.40 -2.75
CA ASP A 91 -19.84 -0.83 -1.74
C ASP A 91 -19.09 0.04 -0.72
N ASP A 92 -17.91 0.53 -1.08
CA ASP A 92 -17.02 1.36 -0.27
C ASP A 92 -16.50 0.72 1.04
N GLU A 93 -16.73 -0.59 1.27
CA GLU A 93 -16.14 -1.28 2.41
C GLU A 93 -14.63 -1.46 2.23
N GLU A 94 -13.83 -1.01 3.20
CA GLU A 94 -12.38 -1.14 3.23
C GLU A 94 -11.93 -2.21 4.23
N ARG A 95 -10.99 -3.06 3.82
CA ARG A 95 -10.29 -4.01 4.69
C ARG A 95 -8.79 -3.89 4.45
N TYR A 96 -8.00 -4.22 5.47
CA TYR A 96 -6.56 -4.24 5.32
C TYR A 96 -5.92 -5.52 5.89
N ALA A 97 -4.72 -5.81 5.40
CA ALA A 97 -3.80 -6.76 5.99
C ALA A 97 -2.47 -6.05 6.24
N LEU A 98 -1.97 -6.14 7.48
CA LEU A 98 -0.71 -5.55 7.89
C LEU A 98 0.28 -6.66 8.22
N TYR A 99 1.40 -6.66 7.50
CA TYR A 99 2.52 -7.56 7.67
C TYR A 99 3.69 -6.80 8.30
N ASP A 100 4.32 -7.36 9.32
CA ASP A 100 5.31 -6.66 10.13
C ASP A 100 6.78 -6.83 9.70
N ASP A 101 7.08 -7.72 8.76
CA ASP A 101 8.39 -7.83 8.12
C ASP A 101 8.28 -8.27 6.66
N PHE A 102 8.37 -7.33 5.72
CA PHE A 102 8.27 -7.59 4.30
C PHE A 102 9.61 -7.39 3.58
N ARG A 103 10.10 -8.48 2.95
CA ARG A 103 11.37 -8.52 2.23
C ARG A 103 11.26 -9.29 0.94
N ILE A 104 11.90 -8.78 -0.11
CA ILE A 104 12.11 -9.52 -1.36
C ILE A 104 13.60 -9.62 -1.69
N GLY A 105 13.97 -10.71 -2.37
CA GLY A 105 15.31 -10.90 -2.92
C GLY A 105 15.60 -9.94 -4.08
N ASN A 106 16.81 -10.00 -4.61
CA ASN A 106 17.21 -9.24 -5.79
C ASN A 106 16.86 -9.97 -7.11
N ALA A 107 17.30 -9.43 -8.26
CA ALA A 107 17.09 -10.02 -9.57
C ALA A 107 17.64 -11.46 -9.71
N THR A 108 18.82 -11.77 -9.14
CA THR A 108 19.40 -13.13 -9.23
C THR A 108 18.61 -14.16 -8.41
N GLU A 109 17.99 -13.71 -7.32
CA GLU A 109 17.01 -14.47 -6.53
C GLU A 109 15.59 -14.44 -7.11
N LYS A 110 15.40 -13.84 -8.30
CA LYS A 110 14.10 -13.67 -8.98
C LYS A 110 13.07 -12.96 -8.11
N TYR A 111 13.51 -12.00 -7.30
CA TYR A 111 12.67 -11.19 -6.42
C TYR A 111 11.77 -12.01 -5.48
N LYS A 112 12.21 -13.21 -5.08
CA LYS A 112 11.47 -14.09 -4.17
C LYS A 112 11.12 -13.37 -2.87
N ILE A 113 9.90 -13.55 -2.35
CA ILE A 113 9.53 -13.12 -0.99
C ILE A 113 10.42 -13.88 0.01
N LYS A 114 11.22 -13.14 0.76
CA LYS A 114 12.17 -13.66 1.76
C LYS A 114 11.55 -13.67 3.15
N ALA A 115 10.73 -12.68 3.45
CA ALA A 115 10.00 -12.55 4.71
C ALA A 115 8.68 -11.82 4.45
N LEU A 116 7.65 -12.20 5.22
CA LEU A 116 6.34 -11.54 5.23
C LEU A 116 5.87 -11.25 6.67
N GLY A 117 6.53 -11.78 7.70
CA GLY A 117 6.15 -11.57 9.09
C GLY A 117 4.76 -12.11 9.46
N GLU A 118 4.23 -11.64 10.58
CA GLU A 118 2.87 -11.98 11.03
C GLU A 118 1.84 -11.05 10.38
N CYS A 119 0.68 -11.62 10.02
CA CYS A 119 -0.44 -10.88 9.47
C CYS A 119 -1.38 -10.42 10.58
N ARG A 120 -1.56 -9.10 10.72
CA ARG A 120 -2.62 -8.49 11.53
C ARG A 120 -3.74 -8.03 10.60
N ARG A 121 -4.97 -8.41 10.92
CA ARG A 121 -6.19 -8.10 10.16
C ARG A 121 -7.11 -7.21 10.97
#